data_AF-C1N5I6-F1
#
_entry.id   AF-C1N5I6-F1
#
_cell.length_a   1.000
_cell.length_b   1.000
_cell.length_c   1.000
_cell.angle_alpha   90.00
_cell.angle_beta   90.00
_cell.angle_gamma   90.00
#
_symmetry.space_group_name_H-M   'P 1'
#
loop_
_entity.id
_entity.type
_entity.pdbx_description
1 polymer ?
#
loop_
_entity_poly.entity_id
_entity_poly.type
_entity_poly.pdbx_seq_one_letter_code
_entity_poly.pdbx_strand_id
1 'polypeptide(L)'
;MIVAHVDGSVEPKRFPPVAGVGVYYRPGDALNYAARAPLAEDNNATELLAVFVALVRHPRRSPITIRTDSRATLDVLERLARGDGLRAFKFKGARGAASCRATLFWLRAVLFWREAATAVRKVKAHAAATPDNATADALARVGANASAKRVVPYAPTGGGFFRLGGGGGGGGGGGARRYEVALFFEIARFLSGARGEGNGALEDIVDS
;
A
#
# COMPACT_ATOMS: atom_id res chain seq x y z
N MET A 1 21.80 4.00 -1.64
CA MET A 1 20.62 3.43 -0.97
C MET A 1 19.45 4.34 -1.26
N ILE A 2 18.35 3.84 -1.85
CA ILE A 2 17.20 4.66 -2.26
C ILE A 2 16.27 4.85 -1.05
N VAL A 3 15.73 6.07 -0.89
CA VAL A 3 14.81 6.41 0.20
C VAL A 3 13.42 6.62 -0.39
N ALA A 4 12.41 5.99 0.21
CA ALA A 4 11.01 6.20 -0.10
C ALA A 4 10.30 6.73 1.14
N HIS A 5 9.58 7.82 1.00
CA HIS A 5 8.64 8.35 1.98
C HIS A 5 7.26 7.80 1.66
N VAL A 6 6.57 7.27 2.66
CA VAL A 6 5.24 6.67 2.49
C VAL A 6 4.27 7.24 3.51
N ASP A 7 3.04 7.41 3.08
CA ASP A 7 1.95 7.86 3.95
C ASP A 7 0.61 7.26 3.50
N GLY A 8 -0.30 7.12 4.45
CA GLY A 8 -1.67 6.70 4.25
C GLY A 8 -2.65 7.76 4.75
N SER A 9 -3.65 8.08 3.94
CA SER A 9 -4.67 9.09 4.29
C SER A 9 -6.07 8.50 4.25
N VAL A 10 -6.89 8.84 5.24
CA VAL A 10 -8.33 8.56 5.27
C VAL A 10 -9.07 9.88 5.51
N GLU A 11 -10.10 10.14 4.70
CA GLU A 11 -11.04 11.25 4.89
C GLU A 11 -12.34 10.70 5.51
N PRO A 12 -12.46 10.70 6.85
CA PRO A 12 -13.61 10.11 7.54
C PRO A 12 -14.88 10.97 7.41
N LYS A 13 -14.78 12.24 7.01
CA LYS A 13 -15.96 13.12 6.88
C LYS A 13 -16.72 12.90 5.57
N ARG A 14 -16.13 12.20 4.60
CA ARG A 14 -16.84 11.77 3.38
C ARG A 14 -17.67 10.52 3.65
N PHE A 15 -18.82 10.43 2.99
CA PHE A 15 -19.69 9.25 3.03
C PHE A 15 -19.91 8.72 1.61
N PRO A 16 -19.38 7.51 1.28
CA PRO A 16 -18.54 6.66 2.13
C PRO A 16 -17.15 7.28 2.37
N PRO A 17 -16.45 6.91 3.47
CA PRO A 17 -15.07 7.32 3.70
C PRO A 17 -14.19 6.97 2.50
N VAL A 18 -13.27 7.87 2.17
CA VAL A 18 -12.29 7.63 1.11
C VAL A 18 -10.90 7.56 1.69
N ALA A 19 -10.08 6.69 1.12
CA ALA A 19 -8.76 6.39 1.62
C ALA A 19 -7.79 6.29 0.45
N GLY A 20 -6.53 6.61 0.71
CA GLY A 20 -5.46 6.64 -0.29
C GLY A 20 -4.09 6.36 0.30
N VAL A 21 -3.16 6.02 -0.58
CA VAL A 21 -1.74 5.83 -0.27
C VAL A 21 -0.89 6.77 -1.11
N GLY A 22 0.20 7.25 -0.52
CA GLY A 22 1.23 8.04 -1.17
C GLY A 22 2.58 7.37 -1.02
N VAL A 23 3.35 7.32 -2.11
CA VAL A 23 4.76 6.91 -2.11
C VAL A 23 5.55 7.96 -2.87
N TYR A 24 6.56 8.52 -2.23
CA TYR A 24 7.40 9.57 -2.77
C TYR A 24 8.88 9.22 -2.62
N TYR A 25 9.67 9.42 -3.67
CA TYR A 25 11.12 9.18 -3.65
C TYR A 25 11.89 10.50 -3.74
N ARG A 26 11.58 11.28 -4.78
CA ARG A 26 12.17 12.59 -5.10
C ARG A 26 11.34 13.24 -6.23
N PRO A 27 11.54 14.52 -6.55
CA PRO A 27 10.79 15.16 -7.64
C PRO A 27 11.03 14.44 -8.99
N GLY A 28 9.98 14.28 -9.78
CA GLY A 28 10.02 13.64 -11.10
C GLY A 28 10.38 12.14 -11.12
N ASP A 29 10.46 11.47 -9.97
CA ASP A 29 10.80 10.05 -9.96
C ASP A 29 9.62 9.19 -10.45
N ALA A 30 9.87 8.34 -11.43
CA ALA A 30 8.86 7.45 -12.01
C ALA A 30 8.26 6.45 -10.99
N LEU A 31 8.83 6.29 -9.80
CA LEU A 31 8.21 5.48 -8.73
C LEU A 31 7.23 6.25 -7.85
N ASN A 32 7.16 7.57 -7.96
CA ASN A 32 6.19 8.36 -7.22
C ASN A 32 4.78 7.87 -7.55
N TYR A 33 3.97 7.65 -6.52
CA TYR A 33 2.72 6.95 -6.67
C TYR A 33 1.66 7.47 -5.71
N ALA A 34 0.48 7.72 -6.26
CA ALA A 34 -0.73 8.04 -5.53
C ALA A 34 -1.86 7.15 -6.04
N ALA A 35 -2.57 6.49 -5.13
CA ALA A 35 -3.70 5.64 -5.50
C ALA A 35 -4.74 5.53 -4.38
N ARG A 36 -5.97 5.25 -4.80
CA ARG A 36 -7.10 5.02 -3.92
C ARG A 36 -6.98 3.67 -3.22
N ALA A 37 -7.30 3.63 -1.94
CA ALA A 37 -7.29 2.45 -1.08
C ALA A 37 -8.72 2.13 -0.58
N PRO A 38 -9.63 1.68 -1.45
CA PRO A 38 -11.07 1.63 -1.17
C PRO A 38 -11.48 0.65 -0.06
N LEU A 39 -10.58 -0.22 0.40
CA LEU A 39 -10.84 -1.24 1.41
C LEU A 39 -10.10 -0.95 2.74
N ALA A 40 -9.40 0.18 2.82
CA ALA A 40 -8.80 0.66 4.04
C ALA A 40 -9.80 1.57 4.77
N GLU A 41 -10.31 1.08 5.89
CA GLU A 41 -11.35 1.75 6.69
C GLU A 41 -10.74 2.63 7.80
N ASP A 42 -9.44 2.49 8.08
CA ASP A 42 -8.73 3.27 9.08
C ASP A 42 -7.32 3.66 8.62
N ASN A 43 -6.75 4.64 9.33
CA ASN A 43 -5.45 5.21 8.98
C ASN A 43 -4.30 4.19 9.12
N ASN A 44 -4.39 3.25 10.07
CA ASN A 44 -3.32 2.27 10.26
C ASN A 44 -3.27 1.29 9.07
N ALA A 45 -4.43 0.95 8.50
CA ALA A 45 -4.55 0.11 7.34
C ALA A 45 -3.96 0.78 6.09
N THR A 46 -4.25 2.06 5.85
CA THR A 46 -3.69 2.82 4.72
C THR A 46 -2.18 2.98 4.83
N GLU A 47 -1.67 3.22 6.03
CA GLU A 47 -0.23 3.38 6.31
C GLU A 47 0.56 2.08 6.04
N LEU A 48 0.05 0.95 6.53
CA LEU A 48 0.64 -0.36 6.22
C LEU A 48 0.55 -0.69 4.74
N LEU A 49 -0.56 -0.33 4.09
CA LEU A 49 -0.74 -0.52 2.67
C LEU A 49 0.24 0.34 1.86
N ALA A 50 0.55 1.56 2.28
CA ALA A 50 1.55 2.42 1.65
C ALA A 50 2.95 1.78 1.68
N VAL A 51 3.33 1.16 2.81
CA VAL A 51 4.57 0.37 2.90
C VAL A 51 4.56 -0.80 1.92
N PHE A 52 3.46 -1.58 1.89
CA PHE A 52 3.32 -2.70 0.95
C PHE A 52 3.48 -2.23 -0.52
N VAL A 53 2.82 -1.13 -0.88
CA VAL A 53 2.89 -0.53 -2.22
C VAL A 53 4.31 -0.08 -2.57
N ALA A 54 5.02 0.58 -1.65
CA ALA A 54 6.40 0.95 -1.87
C ALA A 54 7.29 -0.28 -2.13
N LEU A 55 7.12 -1.35 -1.34
CA LEU A 55 7.95 -2.57 -1.46
C LEU A 55 7.71 -3.34 -2.75
N VAL A 56 6.45 -3.50 -3.16
CA VAL A 56 6.12 -4.25 -4.37
C VAL A 56 6.57 -3.49 -5.61
N ARG A 57 6.47 -2.14 -5.61
CA ARG A 57 6.82 -1.28 -6.75
C ARG A 57 8.32 -1.00 -6.88
N HIS A 58 9.05 -1.00 -5.76
CA HIS A 58 10.50 -0.87 -5.78
C HIS A 58 11.17 -2.12 -6.38
N PRO A 59 12.27 -1.99 -7.14
CA PRO A 59 12.99 -3.14 -7.66
C PRO A 59 13.38 -4.12 -6.55
N ARG A 60 13.04 -5.40 -6.75
CA ARG A 60 13.22 -6.48 -5.78
C ARG A 60 14.67 -6.67 -5.32
N ARG A 61 15.62 -6.41 -6.21
CA ARG A 61 17.08 -6.56 -6.03
C ARG A 61 17.80 -5.28 -5.62
N SER A 62 17.06 -4.18 -5.42
CA SER A 62 17.65 -2.89 -5.03
C SER A 62 17.33 -2.59 -3.57
N PRO A 63 18.30 -2.10 -2.77
CA PRO A 63 18.06 -1.74 -1.38
C PRO A 63 17.11 -0.54 -1.29
N ILE A 64 16.27 -0.53 -0.24
CA ILE A 64 15.31 0.53 0.04
C ILE A 64 15.31 0.89 1.53
N THR A 65 15.26 2.18 1.82
CA THR A 65 14.90 2.71 3.13
C THR A 65 13.52 3.35 3.05
N ILE A 66 12.56 2.80 3.76
CA ILE A 66 11.21 3.36 3.87
C ILE A 66 11.13 4.28 5.07
N ARG A 67 10.64 5.49 4.87
CA ARG A 67 10.38 6.49 5.90
C ARG A 67 8.88 6.68 6.07
N THR A 68 8.41 6.55 7.31
CA THR A 68 7.01 6.74 7.71
C THR A 68 7.01 7.38 9.10
N ASP A 69 6.03 8.23 9.40
CA ASP A 69 5.80 8.77 10.74
C ASP A 69 4.87 7.90 11.60
N SER A 70 4.20 6.91 10.99
CA SER A 70 3.31 5.97 11.66
C SER A 70 4.07 5.01 12.59
N ARG A 71 3.92 5.24 13.91
CA ARG A 71 4.44 4.32 14.93
C ARG A 71 3.76 2.96 14.87
N ALA A 72 2.46 2.91 14.59
CA ALA A 72 1.72 1.66 14.48
C ALA A 72 2.27 0.77 13.36
N THR A 73 2.59 1.36 12.21
CA THR A 73 3.24 0.66 11.08
C THR A 73 4.61 0.11 11.48
N LEU A 74 5.43 0.90 12.18
CA LEU A 74 6.73 0.43 12.67
C LEU A 74 6.61 -0.72 13.65
N ASP A 75 5.71 -0.63 14.63
CA ASP A 75 5.50 -1.71 15.61
C ASP A 75 5.08 -3.01 14.90
N VAL A 76 4.25 -2.92 13.85
CA VAL A 76 3.89 -4.10 13.05
C VAL A 76 5.09 -4.69 12.32
N LEU A 77 5.90 -3.85 11.67
CA LEU A 77 7.07 -4.29 10.91
C LEU A 77 8.16 -4.87 11.81
N GLU A 78 8.40 -4.27 12.98
CA GLU A 78 9.30 -4.79 14.01
C GLU A 78 8.86 -6.20 14.46
N ARG A 79 7.56 -6.39 14.68
CA ARG A 79 6.99 -7.70 15.05
C ARG A 79 7.10 -8.73 13.94
N LEU A 80 6.82 -8.34 12.69
CA LEU A 80 7.03 -9.22 11.54
C LEU A 80 8.50 -9.64 11.40
N ALA A 81 9.43 -8.72 11.61
CA ALA A 81 10.88 -8.99 11.57
C ALA A 81 11.33 -9.96 12.68
N ARG A 82 10.69 -9.92 13.86
CA ARG A 82 10.90 -10.91 14.94
C ARG A 82 10.26 -12.27 14.67
N GLY A 83 9.48 -12.41 13.60
CA GLY A 83 8.83 -13.66 13.22
C GLY A 83 7.44 -13.88 13.81
N ASP A 84 6.82 -12.88 14.45
CA ASP A 84 5.46 -12.99 15.00
C ASP A 84 4.48 -13.53 13.94
N GLY A 85 3.64 -14.49 14.35
CA GLY A 85 2.60 -15.04 13.48
C GLY A 85 1.49 -14.02 13.21
N LEU A 86 0.83 -14.11 12.04
CA LEU A 86 -0.24 -13.19 11.63
C LEU A 86 -1.43 -13.14 12.61
N ARG A 87 -1.65 -14.21 13.38
CA ARG A 87 -2.71 -14.29 14.42
C ARG A 87 -2.40 -13.45 15.67
N ALA A 88 -1.15 -13.02 15.86
CA ALA A 88 -0.74 -12.20 16.99
C ALA A 88 -1.13 -10.72 16.82
N PHE A 89 -1.62 -10.33 15.63
CA PHE A 89 -2.07 -8.97 15.33
C PHE A 89 -3.57 -8.87 15.60
N LYS A 90 -3.95 -7.94 16.50
CA LYS A 90 -5.35 -7.67 16.83
C LYS A 90 -5.82 -6.45 16.06
N PHE A 91 -6.84 -6.63 15.23
CA PHE A 91 -7.46 -5.57 14.43
C PHE A 91 -8.87 -5.28 14.93
N LYS A 92 -9.29 -4.01 14.84
CA LYS A 92 -10.66 -3.59 15.19
C LYS A 92 -11.58 -3.78 13.97
N GLY A 93 -12.82 -4.23 14.22
CA GLY A 93 -13.85 -4.40 13.20
C GLY A 93 -13.67 -5.62 12.28
N ALA A 94 -14.77 -6.25 11.86
CA ALA A 94 -14.71 -7.49 11.07
C ALA A 94 -14.15 -7.30 9.65
N ARG A 95 -14.54 -6.21 8.96
CA ARG A 95 -14.05 -5.88 7.60
C ARG A 95 -12.62 -5.33 7.61
N GLY A 96 -12.34 -4.29 8.40
CA GLY A 96 -10.98 -3.78 8.64
C GLY A 96 -9.99 -4.88 9.05
N ALA A 97 -10.38 -5.82 9.91
CA ALA A 97 -9.51 -6.94 10.28
C ALA A 97 -9.19 -7.89 9.12
N ALA A 98 -10.13 -8.09 8.21
CA ALA A 98 -9.91 -8.91 7.01
C ALA A 98 -8.94 -8.18 6.05
N SER A 99 -9.18 -6.88 5.83
CA SER A 99 -8.33 -6.00 5.02
C SER A 99 -6.87 -6.01 5.51
N CYS A 100 -6.69 -5.73 6.79
CA CYS A 100 -5.35 -5.67 7.38
C CYS A 100 -4.65 -7.04 7.39
N ARG A 101 -5.38 -8.15 7.60
CA ARG A 101 -4.78 -9.49 7.57
C ARG A 101 -4.24 -9.87 6.20
N ALA A 102 -4.95 -9.56 5.11
CA ALA A 102 -4.40 -9.87 3.79
C ALA A 102 -3.22 -8.95 3.46
N THR A 103 -3.29 -7.65 3.80
CA THR A 103 -2.13 -6.75 3.67
C THR A 103 -0.93 -7.29 4.44
N LEU A 104 -1.11 -7.74 5.69
CA LEU A 104 -0.02 -8.34 6.47
C LEU A 104 0.55 -9.61 5.84
N PHE A 105 -0.32 -10.51 5.35
CA PHE A 105 0.11 -11.73 4.69
C PHE A 105 1.02 -11.40 3.51
N TRP A 106 0.60 -10.45 2.67
CA TRP A 106 1.36 -10.03 1.49
C TRP A 106 2.59 -9.25 1.82
N LEU A 107 2.52 -8.36 2.81
CA LEU A 107 3.67 -7.62 3.30
C LEU A 107 4.75 -8.58 3.79
N ARG A 108 4.38 -9.62 4.55
CA ARG A 108 5.31 -10.68 4.97
C ARG A 108 5.89 -11.43 3.78
N ALA A 109 5.06 -11.83 2.80
CA ALA A 109 5.52 -12.55 1.62
C ALA A 109 6.49 -11.71 0.77
N VAL A 110 6.17 -10.44 0.52
CA VAL A 110 7.04 -9.52 -0.22
C VAL A 110 8.36 -9.33 0.52
N LEU A 111 8.33 -9.06 1.83
CA LEU A 111 9.55 -8.92 2.63
C LEU A 111 10.41 -10.20 2.58
N PHE A 112 9.80 -11.37 2.63
CA PHE A 112 10.48 -12.65 2.50
C PHE A 112 11.11 -12.85 1.11
N TRP A 113 10.43 -12.45 0.04
CA TRP A 113 10.92 -12.61 -1.33
C TRP A 113 11.94 -11.55 -1.76
N ARG A 114 12.07 -10.44 -1.04
CA ARG A 114 13.06 -9.41 -1.38
C ARG A 114 14.49 -9.95 -1.27
N GLU A 115 15.29 -9.66 -2.30
CA GLU A 115 16.69 -10.12 -2.39
C GLU A 115 17.68 -9.04 -1.93
N ALA A 116 17.18 -7.85 -1.59
CA ALA A 116 17.98 -6.71 -1.15
C ALA A 116 17.50 -6.13 0.16
N ALA A 117 18.43 -5.49 0.88
CA ALA A 117 18.19 -4.91 2.19
C ALA A 117 16.99 -3.94 2.19
N THR A 118 16.13 -4.11 3.19
CA THR A 118 15.02 -3.20 3.49
C THR A 118 15.21 -2.65 4.89
N ALA A 119 15.33 -1.34 4.99
CA ALA A 119 15.30 -0.63 6.26
C ALA A 119 14.00 0.16 6.35
N VAL A 120 13.46 0.29 7.57
CA VAL A 120 12.31 1.16 7.83
C VAL A 120 12.70 2.10 8.96
N ARG A 121 12.43 3.40 8.79
CA ARG A 121 12.86 4.46 9.70
C ARG A 121 11.67 5.36 10.04
N LYS A 122 11.55 5.67 11.34
CA LYS A 122 10.60 6.68 11.79
C LYS A 122 11.06 8.06 11.35
N VAL A 123 10.14 8.87 10.85
CA VAL A 123 10.33 10.31 10.69
C VAL A 123 9.36 11.07 11.60
N LYS A 124 9.66 12.34 11.85
CA LYS A 124 8.81 13.20 12.67
C LYS A 124 7.65 13.69 11.81
N ALA A 125 6.42 13.43 12.24
CA ALA A 125 5.23 13.96 11.61
C ALA A 125 5.27 15.49 11.56
N HIS A 126 4.89 16.05 10.41
CA HIS A 126 4.68 17.49 10.18
C HIS A 126 5.83 18.42 10.62
N ALA A 127 7.07 17.93 10.66
CA ALA A 127 8.22 18.79 10.90
C ALA A 127 8.56 19.56 9.62
N ALA A 128 8.77 20.88 9.73
CA ALA A 128 9.26 21.71 8.62
C ALA A 128 10.57 21.18 8.00
N ALA A 129 11.32 20.36 8.74
CA ALA A 129 12.54 19.70 8.31
C ALA A 129 12.35 18.41 7.49
N THR A 130 11.11 17.96 7.22
CA THR A 130 10.83 16.74 6.44
C THR A 130 9.87 17.02 5.27
N PRO A 131 10.28 17.84 4.28
CA PRO A 131 9.43 18.19 3.14
C PRO A 131 8.97 16.95 2.36
N ASP A 132 9.83 15.94 2.22
CA ASP A 132 9.52 14.70 1.50
C ASP A 132 8.37 13.89 2.13
N ASN A 133 8.22 13.95 3.47
CA ASN A 133 7.10 13.29 4.15
C ASN A 133 5.79 14.05 3.92
N ALA A 134 5.85 15.38 3.90
CA ALA A 134 4.70 16.21 3.55
C ALA A 134 4.28 15.98 2.09
N THR A 135 5.23 15.71 1.19
CA THR A 135 4.92 15.29 -0.18
C THR A 135 4.25 13.93 -0.24
N ALA A 136 4.69 12.96 0.57
CA ALA A 136 4.01 11.66 0.67
C ALA A 136 2.57 11.79 1.20
N ASP A 137 2.32 12.62 2.22
CA ASP A 137 0.98 12.97 2.72
C ASP A 137 0.12 13.59 1.63
N ALA A 138 0.66 14.57 0.89
CA ALA A 138 -0.04 15.18 -0.23
C ALA A 138 -0.42 14.15 -1.31
N LEU A 139 0.49 13.24 -1.66
CA LEU A 139 0.20 12.14 -2.59
C LEU A 139 -0.87 11.19 -2.04
N ALA A 140 -0.88 10.90 -0.73
CA ALA A 140 -1.88 10.05 -0.12
C ALA A 140 -3.29 10.69 -0.18
N ARG A 141 -3.38 12.00 0.05
CA ARG A 141 -4.62 12.78 -0.10
C ARG A 141 -5.09 12.85 -1.55
N VAL A 142 -4.18 13.02 -2.50
CA VAL A 142 -4.51 12.90 -3.94
C VAL A 142 -5.04 11.50 -4.22
N GLY A 143 -4.36 10.46 -3.74
CA GLY A 143 -4.77 9.07 -3.89
C GLY A 143 -6.19 8.82 -3.34
N ALA A 144 -6.52 9.40 -2.18
CA ALA A 144 -7.84 9.27 -1.57
C ALA A 144 -8.95 9.88 -2.43
N ASN A 145 -8.64 10.94 -3.17
CA ASN A 145 -9.56 11.62 -4.08
C ASN A 145 -9.51 11.09 -5.52
N ALA A 146 -8.57 10.19 -5.84
CA ALA A 146 -8.39 9.66 -7.18
C ALA A 146 -9.59 8.80 -7.64
N SER A 147 -9.84 8.78 -8.95
CA SER A 147 -10.88 7.94 -9.54
C SER A 147 -10.63 6.44 -9.28
N ALA A 148 -11.69 5.62 -9.32
CA ALA A 148 -11.61 4.17 -9.10
C ALA A 148 -10.74 3.41 -10.13
N LYS A 149 -10.19 4.08 -11.14
CA LYS A 149 -9.20 3.52 -12.08
C LYS A 149 -7.79 3.47 -11.50
N ARG A 150 -7.45 4.35 -10.54
CA ARG A 150 -6.14 4.40 -9.87
C ARG A 150 -6.27 3.80 -8.47
N VAL A 151 -6.46 2.49 -8.40
CA VAL A 151 -6.67 1.79 -7.12
C VAL A 151 -5.46 0.93 -6.76
N VAL A 152 -5.09 0.99 -5.49
CA VAL A 152 -4.11 0.11 -4.90
C VAL A 152 -4.58 -1.34 -5.03
N PRO A 153 -3.72 -2.23 -5.55
CA PRO A 153 -4.02 -3.64 -5.56
C PRO A 153 -4.15 -4.20 -4.15
N TYR A 154 -5.25 -4.89 -3.90
CA TYR A 154 -5.57 -5.44 -2.59
C TYR A 154 -6.37 -6.74 -2.76
N ALA A 155 -6.13 -7.74 -1.90
CA ALA A 155 -6.86 -9.01 -1.93
C ALA A 155 -8.09 -8.96 -0.99
N PRO A 156 -9.33 -8.78 -1.48
CA PRO A 156 -10.51 -9.02 -0.67
C PRO A 156 -10.47 -10.42 -0.05
N THR A 157 -10.85 -10.50 1.23
CA THR A 157 -10.98 -11.77 1.94
C THR A 157 -12.21 -12.50 1.43
N GLY A 158 -12.04 -13.28 0.36
CA GLY A 158 -13.14 -14.01 -0.27
C GLY A 158 -12.67 -15.32 -0.91
N GLY A 159 -12.03 -16.20 -0.14
CA GLY A 159 -11.95 -17.64 -0.42
C GLY A 159 -11.28 -18.04 -1.74
N GLY A 160 -9.98 -18.36 -1.66
CA GLY A 160 -9.32 -19.22 -2.65
C GLY A 160 -8.40 -18.48 -3.59
N PHE A 161 -7.11 -18.70 -3.40
CA PHE A 161 -6.02 -18.16 -4.22
C PHE A 161 -5.98 -18.74 -5.65
N PHE A 162 -6.90 -19.65 -6.01
CA PHE A 162 -7.03 -20.28 -7.33
C PHE A 162 -8.48 -20.73 -7.54
N ARG A 163 -9.26 -19.99 -8.32
CA ARG A 163 -10.40 -20.55 -9.04
C ARG A 163 -10.39 -20.09 -10.50
N LEU A 164 -9.33 -20.47 -11.21
CA LEU A 164 -9.35 -20.56 -12.67
C LEU A 164 -10.18 -21.81 -13.03
N GLY A 165 -11.51 -21.67 -12.99
CA GLY A 165 -12.39 -22.77 -13.38
C GLY A 165 -13.82 -22.65 -12.88
N GLY A 166 -14.72 -22.31 -13.81
CA GLY A 166 -16.07 -22.86 -13.87
C GLY A 166 -17.14 -22.28 -12.94
N GLY A 167 -18.08 -21.54 -13.55
CA GLY A 167 -19.51 -21.74 -13.34
C GLY A 167 -20.18 -21.02 -12.16
N GLY A 168 -21.19 -20.21 -12.50
CA GLY A 168 -22.42 -20.07 -11.71
C GLY A 168 -22.56 -18.83 -10.83
N GLY A 169 -23.37 -17.88 -11.31
CA GLY A 169 -24.41 -17.14 -10.56
C GLY A 169 -24.05 -16.38 -9.28
N GLY A 170 -24.26 -15.06 -9.29
CA GLY A 170 -24.42 -14.26 -8.06
C GLY A 170 -23.89 -12.84 -8.17
N GLY A 171 -24.78 -11.88 -8.48
CA GLY A 171 -24.48 -10.44 -8.56
C GLY A 171 -23.93 -9.88 -7.25
N GLY A 172 -22.82 -9.15 -7.32
CA GLY A 172 -22.19 -8.47 -6.18
C GLY A 172 -20.64 -8.50 -6.15
N GLY A 173 -19.98 -9.29 -7.00
CA GLY A 173 -18.54 -9.58 -6.92
C GLY A 173 -17.58 -8.78 -7.82
N GLY A 174 -18.07 -7.79 -8.57
CA GLY A 174 -17.27 -7.12 -9.62
C GLY A 174 -16.10 -6.27 -9.11
N GLY A 175 -16.24 -5.63 -7.94
CA GLY A 175 -15.16 -4.84 -7.34
C GLY A 175 -14.03 -5.70 -6.80
N ALA A 176 -14.39 -6.75 -6.03
CA ALA A 176 -13.44 -7.65 -5.41
C ALA A 176 -12.50 -8.33 -6.42
N ARG A 177 -13.06 -8.89 -7.50
CA ARG A 177 -12.26 -9.54 -8.57
C ARG A 177 -11.29 -8.58 -9.25
N ARG A 178 -11.63 -7.28 -9.37
CA ARG A 178 -10.74 -6.29 -9.99
C ARG A 178 -9.50 -6.02 -9.13
N TYR A 179 -9.65 -6.02 -7.80
CA TYR A 179 -8.54 -5.76 -6.89
C TYR A 179 -7.58 -6.95 -6.76
N GLU A 180 -8.10 -8.18 -6.78
CA GLU A 180 -7.29 -9.41 -6.80
C GLU A 180 -6.43 -9.50 -8.06
N VAL A 181 -7.02 -9.21 -9.22
CA VAL A 181 -6.32 -9.21 -10.51
C VAL A 181 -5.22 -8.16 -10.54
N ALA A 182 -5.49 -6.94 -10.06
CA ALA A 182 -4.48 -5.90 -9.95
C ALA A 182 -3.31 -6.33 -9.04
N LEU A 183 -3.61 -7.03 -7.93
CA LEU A 183 -2.60 -7.49 -6.98
C LEU A 183 -1.74 -8.58 -7.58
N PHE A 184 -2.37 -9.53 -8.28
CA PHE A 184 -1.64 -10.56 -9.00
C PHE A 184 -0.63 -9.95 -9.98
N PHE A 185 -1.02 -8.94 -10.76
CA PHE A 185 -0.10 -8.29 -11.69
C PHE A 185 1.06 -7.56 -10.99
N GLU A 186 0.80 -6.85 -9.90
CA GLU A 186 1.89 -6.19 -9.16
C GLU A 186 2.84 -7.20 -8.50
N ILE A 187 2.31 -8.30 -7.96
CA ILE A 187 3.13 -9.39 -7.41
C ILE A 187 3.93 -10.08 -8.52
N ALA A 188 3.31 -10.40 -9.66
CA ALA A 188 4.00 -10.99 -10.80
C ALA A 188 5.12 -10.07 -11.33
N ARG A 189 4.86 -8.76 -11.44
CA ARG A 189 5.86 -7.74 -11.80
C ARG A 189 7.00 -7.68 -10.76
N PHE A 190 6.66 -7.68 -9.48
CA PHE A 190 7.65 -7.70 -8.41
C PHE A 190 8.54 -8.95 -8.47
N LEU A 191 7.94 -10.12 -8.69
CA LEU A 191 8.64 -11.41 -8.79
C LEU A 191 9.53 -11.48 -10.02
N SER A 192 9.12 -10.88 -11.15
CA SER A 192 9.96 -10.76 -12.35
C SER A 192 11.13 -9.79 -12.18
N GLY A 193 11.14 -9.00 -11.10
CA GLY A 193 12.17 -7.99 -10.82
C GLY A 193 11.98 -6.68 -11.58
N ALA A 194 10.90 -6.55 -12.37
CA ALA A 194 10.58 -5.32 -13.06
C ALA A 194 10.24 -4.20 -12.05
N ARG A 195 10.64 -2.96 -12.36
CA ARG A 195 10.30 -1.77 -11.57
C ARG A 195 8.85 -1.36 -11.85
N GLY A 196 8.15 -0.80 -10.86
CA GLY A 196 6.84 -0.18 -11.09
C GLY A 196 6.97 1.18 -11.79
N GLU A 197 6.01 1.54 -12.63
CA GLU A 197 5.88 2.87 -13.24
C GLU A 197 4.68 3.60 -12.65
N GLY A 198 4.90 4.81 -12.14
CA GLY A 198 4.00 5.56 -11.26
C GLY A 198 3.17 6.61 -11.98
N ASN A 199 2.03 6.93 -11.37
CA ASN A 199 1.06 7.96 -11.82
C ASN A 199 1.04 9.13 -10.82
N GLY A 200 2.16 9.39 -10.14
CA GLY A 200 2.24 10.24 -8.95
C GLY A 200 3.13 11.47 -9.10
N ALA A 201 3.41 11.97 -10.32
CA ALA A 201 3.95 13.32 -10.43
C ALA A 201 2.86 14.30 -9.98
N LEU A 202 3.13 15.13 -8.98
CA LEU A 202 2.22 16.20 -8.57
C LEU A 202 1.85 17.12 -9.74
N GLU A 203 2.72 17.21 -10.74
CA GLU A 203 2.54 17.94 -12.00
C GLU A 203 1.44 17.32 -12.89
N ASP A 204 1.22 15.99 -12.84
CA ASP A 204 0.18 15.30 -13.63
C ASP A 204 -1.24 15.39 -13.02
N ILE A 205 -1.38 16.01 -11.84
CA ILE A 205 -2.62 16.05 -11.06
C ILE A 205 -3.30 17.42 -11.11
N VAL A 206 -2.59 18.46 -11.57
CA VAL A 206 -3.13 19.83 -11.66
C VAL A 206 -4.04 20.01 -12.88
N ASP A 207 -3.92 19.14 -13.89
CA ASP A 207 -4.65 19.23 -15.18
C ASP A 207 -5.76 18.16 -15.37
N SER A 208 -6.23 17.48 -14.31
CA SER A 208 -7.26 16.43 -14.41
C SER A 208 -8.51 16.67 -13.59
#